data_AF-K4A0N2-F1
#
_entry.id   AF-K4A0N2-F1
#
_cell.length_a   1.000
_cell.length_b   1.000
_cell.length_c   1.000
_cell.angle_alpha   90.00
_cell.angle_beta   90.00
_cell.angle_gamma   90.00
#
_symmetry.space_group_name_H-M   'P 1'
#
loop_
_entity.id
_entity.type
_entity.pdbx_description
1 polymer ?
#
loop_
_entity_poly.entity_id
_entity_poly.type
_entity_poly.pdbx_seq_one_letter_code
_entity_poly.pdbx_strand_id
1 'polypeptide(L)' 'MPLCTWKLFYARLRRQQPKERRKGLDTLFMLVIWSLWKEHNAGVFNQCSSSTQELLQRIKQESEHWVLAGARQLGRLFIE' A
#
# COMPACT_ATOMS: atom_id res chain seq x y z
N MET A 1 -14.72 3.71 -9.99
CA MET A 1 -14.70 3.73 -8.51
C MET A 1 -14.68 5.18 -8.02
N PRO A 2 -15.63 5.65 -7.19
CA PRO A 2 -15.68 7.06 -6.82
C PRO A 2 -14.57 7.38 -5.81
N LEU A 3 -13.72 8.35 -6.15
CA LEU A 3 -12.57 8.82 -5.37
C LEU A 3 -12.94 9.32 -3.95
N CYS A 4 -14.22 9.58 -3.66
CA CYS A 4 -14.69 10.13 -2.40
C CYS A 4 -14.59 9.14 -1.22
N THR A 5 -14.85 7.85 -1.44
CA THR A 5 -14.85 6.84 -0.35
C THR A 5 -13.45 6.56 0.17
N TRP A 6 -12.46 6.47 -0.72
CA TRP A 6 -11.07 6.20 -0.37
C TRP A 6 -10.40 7.37 0.36
N LYS A 7 -10.70 8.62 -0.06
CA LYS A 7 -10.21 9.82 0.64
C LYS A 7 -10.68 9.86 2.09
N LEU A 8 -11.97 9.57 2.33
CA LEU A 8 -12.53 9.53 3.68
C LEU A 8 -11.98 8.36 4.51
N PHE A 9 -11.87 7.18 3.91
CA PHE A 9 -11.27 6.01 4.54
C PHE A 9 -9.82 6.28 4.98
N TYR A 10 -8.99 6.79 4.08
CA TYR A 10 -7.60 7.12 4.36
C TYR A 10 -7.47 8.24 5.41
N ALA A 11 -8.27 9.30 5.31
CA ALA A 11 -8.28 10.37 6.30
C ALA A 11 -8.71 9.86 7.70
N ARG A 12 -9.60 8.87 7.77
CA ARG A 12 -9.97 8.19 9.02
C ARG A 12 -8.81 7.33 9.55
N LEU A 13 -8.24 6.47 8.71
CA LEU A 13 -7.13 5.58 9.05
C LEU A 13 -5.91 6.37 9.56
N ARG A 14 -5.55 7.44 8.84
CA ARG A 14 -4.42 8.32 9.18
C ARG A 14 -4.61 9.07 10.49
N ARG A 15 -5.85 9.45 10.83
CA ARG A 15 -6.16 10.10 12.12
C ARG A 15 -5.95 9.18 13.32
N GLN A 16 -6.19 7.88 13.15
CA GLN A 16 -6.03 6.88 14.21
C GLN A 16 -4.56 6.54 14.50
N GLN A 17 -3.62 6.93 13.62
CA GLN A 17 -2.21 6.65 13.81
C GLN A 17 -1.47 7.77 14.58
N PRO A 18 -0.50 7.39 15.45
CA PRO A 18 0.48 8.32 16.02
C PRO A 18 1.19 9.12 14.93
N LYS A 19 1.60 10.36 15.23
CA LYS A 19 2.20 11.27 14.23
C LYS A 19 3.45 10.66 13.58
N GLU A 20 4.19 9.87 14.35
CA GLU A 20 5.42 9.18 13.99
C GLU A 20 5.19 8.08 12.94
N ARG A 21 4.02 7.44 12.97
CA ARG A 21 3.62 6.36 12.06
C ARG A 21 2.91 6.86 10.80
N ARG A 22 2.36 8.08 10.81
CA ARG A 22 1.60 8.63 9.67
C ARG A 22 2.40 8.63 8.37
N LYS A 23 3.67 9.05 8.39
CA LYS A 23 4.47 9.08 7.14
C LYS A 23 4.72 7.69 6.57
N GLY A 24 4.98 6.69 7.42
CA GLY A 24 5.07 5.30 6.99
C GLY A 24 3.76 4.79 6.40
N LEU A 25 2.63 5.14 7.03
CA LEU A 25 1.30 4.78 6.54
C LEU A 25 1.01 5.43 5.19
N ASP A 26 1.40 6.69 5.00
CA ASP A 26 1.26 7.43 3.75
C ASP A 26 2.01 6.70 2.62
N THR A 27 3.25 6.23 2.87
CA THR A 27 4.03 5.41 1.92
C THR A 27 3.37 4.06 1.64
N LEU A 28 2.97 3.33 2.67
CA LEU A 28 2.33 2.01 2.51
C LEU A 28 1.02 2.11 1.73
N PHE A 29 0.22 3.13 2.02
CA PHE A 29 -1.05 3.37 1.34
C PHE A 29 -0.84 3.68 -0.15
N MET A 30 0.21 4.44 -0.49
CA MET A 30 0.61 4.64 -1.88
C MET A 30 1.05 3.34 -2.56
N LEU A 31 1.79 2.46 -1.87
CA LEU A 31 2.18 1.14 -2.41
C LEU A 31 0.97 0.24 -2.69
N VAL A 32 -0.04 0.26 -1.81
CA VAL A 32 -1.30 -0.47 -2.01
C VAL A 32 -2.04 0.04 -3.24
N ILE A 33 -2.21 1.37 -3.37
CA ILE A 33 -2.86 1.99 -4.53
C ILE A 33 -2.09 1.66 -5.82
N TRP A 34 -0.77 1.79 -5.78
CA TRP A 34 0.09 1.49 -6.92
C TRP A 34 -0.03 0.03 -7.36
N SER A 35 -0.07 -0.89 -6.40
CA SER A 35 -0.19 -2.33 -6.70
C SER A 35 -1.57 -2.67 -7.28
N LEU A 36 -2.64 -2.10 -6.72
CA LEU A 36 -4.00 -2.23 -7.28
C LEU A 36 -4.10 -1.67 -8.70
N TRP A 37 -3.44 -0.55 -8.97
CA TRP A 37 -3.38 0.02 -10.32
C TRP A 37 -2.63 -0.90 -11.29
N LYS A 38 -1.48 -1.47 -10.86
CA LYS A 38 -0.74 -2.46 -11.65
C LYS A 38 -1.58 -3.71 -11.94
N GLU A 39 -2.29 -4.25 -10.96
CA GLU A 39 -3.19 -5.41 -11.15
C GLU A 39 -4.32 -5.10 -12.12
N HIS A 40 -4.96 -3.94 -11.98
CA HIS A 40 -6.03 -3.53 -12.88
C HIS A 40 -5.52 -3.39 -14.33
N ASN A 41 -4.33 -2.83 -14.54
CA ASN A 41 -3.71 -2.78 -15.85
C ASN A 41 -3.28 -4.15 -16.36
N ALA A 42 -2.71 -5.00 -15.49
CA ALA A 42 -2.35 -6.37 -15.86
C ALA A 42 -3.58 -7.20 -16.27
N GLY A 43 -4.74 -6.99 -15.63
CA GLY A 43 -6.00 -7.61 -16.01
C GLY A 43 -6.49 -7.19 -17.40
N VAL A 44 -6.28 -5.93 -17.79
CA VAL A 44 -6.61 -5.42 -19.13
C VAL A 44 -5.68 -5.99 -20.22
N PHE A 45 -4.40 -6.21 -19.89
CA PHE A 45 -3.40 -6.65 -20.87
C PHE A 45 -3.10 -8.16 -20.89
N ASN A 46 -3.39 -8.90 -19.81
CA ASN A 46 -2.87 -10.27 -19.63
C ASN A 46 -3.91 -11.30 -19.14
N GLN A 47 -5.19 -10.92 -18.94
CA GLN A 47 -6.31 -11.78 -18.47
C GLN A 47 -6.08 -12.58 -17.17
N CYS A 48 -4.91 -12.50 -16.56
CA CYS A 48 -4.59 -13.16 -15.30
C CYS A 48 -5.09 -12.30 -14.15
N SER A 49 -6.14 -12.76 -13.48
CA SER A 49 -6.58 -12.21 -12.21
C SER A 49 -5.77 -12.84 -11.09
N SER A 50 -4.80 -12.12 -10.51
CA SER A 50 -4.13 -12.58 -9.29
C SER A 50 -5.09 -12.58 -8.11
N SER A 51 -4.96 -13.56 -7.23
CA SER A 51 -5.79 -13.60 -6.02
C SER A 51 -5.44 -12.43 -5.08
N THR A 52 -6.38 -12.04 -4.22
CA THR A 52 -6.12 -11.03 -3.18
C THR A 52 -4.90 -11.39 -2.32
N GLN A 53 -4.66 -12.69 -2.07
CA GLN A 53 -3.51 -13.15 -1.30
C GLN A 53 -2.18 -12.92 -2.04
N GLU A 54 -2.13 -13.18 -3.34
CA GLU A 54 -0.94 -12.91 -4.16
C GLU A 54 -0.63 -11.41 -4.21
N LEU A 55 -1.65 -10.57 -4.36
CA LEU A 55 -1.47 -9.12 -4.33
C LEU A 55 -0.93 -8.65 -2.97
N LEU A 56 -1.45 -9.18 -1.87
CA LEU A 56 -0.95 -8.86 -0.53
C LEU A 56 0.51 -9.31 -0.34
N GLN A 57 0.87 -10.50 -0.84
CA GLN A 57 2.26 -10.97 -0.81
C GLN A 57 3.19 -10.07 -1.63
N ARG A 58 2.77 -9.63 -2.82
CA ARG A 58 3.53 -8.69 -3.65
C ARG A 58 3.72 -7.34 -2.95
N ILE A 59 2.66 -6.79 -2.34
CA ILE A 59 2.75 -5.53 -1.58
C ILE A 59 3.72 -5.69 -0.40
N LYS A 60 3.67 -6.81 0.32
CA LYS A 60 4.59 -7.10 1.41
C LYS A 60 6.04 -7.16 0.92
N GLN A 61 6.32 -7.93 -0.12
CA GLN A 61 7.65 -8.01 -0.71
C GLN A 61 8.14 -6.64 -1.18
N GLU A 62 7.32 -5.88 -1.90
CA GLU A 62 7.67 -4.51 -2.33
C GLU A 62 7.98 -3.62 -1.13
N SER A 63 7.18 -3.70 -0.06
CA SER A 63 7.44 -2.93 1.16
C SER A 63 8.78 -3.29 1.81
N GLU A 64 9.15 -4.57 1.84
CA GLU A 64 10.46 -5.03 2.34
C GLU A 64 11.60 -4.49 1.47
N HIS A 65 11.49 -4.55 0.14
CA HIS A 65 12.48 -3.99 -0.78
C HIS A 65 12.67 -2.48 -0.57
N TRP A 66 11.59 -1.73 -0.35
CA TRP A 66 11.66 -0.30 -0.08
C TRP A 66 12.33 0.00 1.25
N VAL A 67 12.06 -0.81 2.28
CA VAL A 67 12.75 -0.69 3.57
C VAL A 67 14.25 -0.94 3.41
N LEU A 68 14.64 -1.98 2.67
CA LEU A 68 16.04 -2.28 2.35
C LEU A 68 16.70 -1.16 1.53
N ALA A 69 15.96 -0.53 0.63
CA ALA A 69 16.41 0.63 -0.14
C ALA A 69 16.47 1.94 0.70
N GLY A 70 16.13 1.89 1.98
CA GLY A 70 16.27 3.02 2.91
C GLY A 70 14.98 3.77 3.22
N ALA A 71 13.80 3.23 2.91
CA ALA A 71 12.50 3.77 3.35
C ALA A 71 12.27 3.55 4.87
N ARG A 72 13.09 4.22 5.70
CA ARG A 72 13.13 4.05 7.17
C ARG A 72 11.78 4.26 7.85
N GLN A 73 10.93 5.14 7.30
CA GLN A 73 9.62 5.46 7.86
C GLN A 73 8.59 4.34 7.62
N LEU A 74 8.72 3.62 6.50
CA LEU A 74 7.96 2.42 6.21
C LEU A 74 8.42 1.27 7.13
N GLY A 75 9.73 1.13 7.34
CA GLY A 75 10.28 0.10 8.24
C GLY A 75 9.80 0.26 9.69
N ARG A 76 9.66 1.50 10.16
CA ARG A 76 9.11 1.82 11.49
C ARG A 76 7.64 1.43 11.69
N LEU A 77 6.92 1.05 10.63
CA LEU A 77 5.57 0.48 10.78
C LEU A 77 5.60 -1.01 11.15
N PHE A 78 6.63 -1.73 10.72
CA PHE A 78 6.74 -3.18 10.90
C PHE A 78 7.57 -3.57 12.12
N ILE A 79 8.30 -2.62 12.70
CA ILE A 79 9.00 -2.78 13.97
C ILE A 79 7.97 -2.53 15.09
N GLU A 80 7.44 -3.61 15.65
CA GLU A 80 6.91 -3.64 17.02
C GLU A 80 8.05 -3.89 18.01
#